data_AF-A0A7J3ZA79-F1
#
_entry.id   AF-A0A7J3ZA79-F1
#
_cell.length_a   1.000
_cell.length_b   1.000
_cell.length_c   1.000
_cell.angle_alpha   90.00
_cell.angle_beta   90.00
_cell.angle_gamma   90.00
#
_symmetry.space_group_name_H-M   'P 1'
#
loop_
_entity.id
_entity.type
_entity.pdbx_description
1 polymer ?
#
loop_
_entity_poly.entity_id
_entity_poly.type
_entity_poly.pdbx_seq_one_letter_code
_entity_poly.pdbx_strand_id
1 'polypeptide(L)'
;MKSFRDKIYSSLYASDLEELYLIPGASDVDPRSVDTSTSFSKNIKLRIPIASAPMDTVSEWKLAVSVALMGGIGVIHRNMSVEEQLLNLERVKKHPPIPLEPLYLIAYEPCGRAIDLMKRRGIRVIPIVNDLGLFMGYARYSDLLESCRDWTEPLAKHVYHGKAYNLSSIEEAYKSIIRGETDLVSIVDEGGTIVGSITVDTAMEDISPATDQRGRLLVAAAVNPIDIDRVVKLDKLSDALVSDVAHFHNKEVLRASAALVNKTSSDFIAGNIGTAEAALEAISVIDRVDGMRVGIGGGSICITPNVAGVFSPTGWAVANVRDALEENNLRIPIIADGGLRSSSDIVKVLALGASSAMIGYLLAGTDEAPPELIEVGGKLYKPYRGMASYTAMMKRHSIDRYARVVKNIPEGIGNLVPYRGSARSVLREIVEGIRISMGYIGARNIEELWAKAKFVRAPRKRVLGDEI
;
A
#
# COMPACT_ATOMS: atom_id res chain seq x y z
N MET A 1 -24.02 8.03 -20.09
CA MET A 1 -24.00 7.48 -18.72
C MET A 1 -24.69 8.52 -17.82
N LYS A 2 -25.42 8.15 -16.75
CA LYS A 2 -25.82 9.16 -15.75
C LYS A 2 -24.54 9.75 -15.13
N SER A 3 -24.53 11.04 -14.79
CA SER A 3 -23.35 11.63 -14.16
C SER A 3 -23.04 10.93 -12.83
N PHE A 4 -21.78 10.90 -12.43
CA PHE A 4 -21.38 10.33 -11.14
C PHE A 4 -21.95 11.15 -9.99
N ARG A 5 -22.11 12.47 -10.15
CA ARG A 5 -22.82 13.32 -9.19
C ARG A 5 -24.29 12.90 -9.02
N ASP A 6 -25.00 12.56 -10.09
CA ASP A 6 -26.41 12.12 -10.01
C ASP A 6 -26.60 10.86 -9.16
N LYS A 7 -25.53 10.08 -8.95
CA LYS A 7 -25.55 8.93 -8.04
C LYS A 7 -25.70 9.33 -6.56
N ILE A 8 -25.25 10.54 -6.20
CA ILE A 8 -25.21 11.03 -4.80
C ILE A 8 -26.28 12.10 -4.55
N TYR A 9 -26.64 12.90 -5.58
CA TYR A 9 -27.40 14.12 -5.37
C TYR A 9 -28.92 13.95 -5.37
N SER A 10 -29.51 14.10 -4.18
CA SER A 10 -30.81 14.80 -4.01
C SER A 10 -30.54 16.20 -3.44
N SER A 11 -30.30 17.15 -4.36
CA SER A 11 -30.25 18.62 -4.27
C SER A 11 -29.68 19.43 -3.07
N LEU A 12 -29.40 18.94 -1.85
CA LEU A 12 -28.94 19.84 -0.75
C LEU A 12 -27.94 19.28 0.28
N TYR A 13 -27.50 18.02 0.20
CA TYR A 13 -26.61 17.44 1.22
C TYR A 13 -25.46 16.62 0.59
N ALA A 14 -24.21 17.03 0.87
CA ALA A 14 -23.05 16.17 0.62
C ALA A 14 -23.01 15.07 1.69
N SER A 15 -23.07 13.80 1.27
CA SER A 15 -23.16 12.66 2.19
C SER A 15 -21.80 12.06 2.46
N ASP A 16 -21.51 11.71 3.71
CA ASP A 16 -20.37 10.87 4.07
C ASP A 16 -20.58 9.44 3.53
N LEU A 17 -19.50 8.70 3.32
CA LEU A 17 -19.55 7.31 2.84
C LEU A 17 -20.35 6.40 3.79
N GLU A 18 -20.43 6.75 5.08
CA GLU A 18 -21.21 6.01 6.08
C GLU A 18 -22.73 6.05 5.83
N GLU A 19 -23.25 7.07 5.16
CA GLU A 19 -24.68 7.21 4.85
C GLU A 19 -25.04 6.71 3.43
N LEU A 20 -24.04 6.29 2.65
CA LEU A 20 -24.23 5.84 1.28
C LEU A 20 -24.13 4.32 1.18
N TYR A 21 -25.12 3.70 0.55
CA TYR A 21 -25.17 2.26 0.30
C TYR A 21 -25.40 1.97 -1.18
N LEU A 22 -24.75 0.92 -1.69
CA LEU A 22 -24.96 0.45 -3.06
C LEU A 22 -26.24 -0.39 -3.11
N ILE A 23 -27.11 -0.09 -4.08
CA ILE A 23 -28.34 -0.84 -4.33
C ILE A 23 -27.98 -2.09 -5.14
N PRO A 24 -28.41 -3.29 -4.72
CA PRO A 24 -28.23 -4.51 -5.51
C PRO A 24 -28.82 -4.39 -6.93
N GLY A 25 -28.13 -4.99 -7.89
CA GLY A 25 -28.53 -5.05 -9.29
C GLY A 25 -28.89 -6.47 -9.73
N ALA A 26 -29.40 -6.61 -10.96
CA ALA A 26 -29.49 -7.92 -11.59
C ALA A 26 -28.07 -8.45 -11.84
N SER A 27 -27.80 -9.70 -11.44
CA SER A 27 -26.45 -10.28 -11.49
C SER A 27 -26.48 -11.74 -11.89
N ASP A 28 -25.62 -12.07 -12.86
CA ASP A 28 -25.19 -13.43 -13.24
C ASP A 28 -23.68 -13.61 -12.94
N VAL A 29 -23.09 -12.73 -12.12
CA VAL A 29 -21.65 -12.64 -11.89
C VAL A 29 -21.25 -13.46 -10.67
N ASP A 30 -20.36 -14.44 -10.86
CA ASP A 30 -19.66 -15.11 -9.76
C ASP A 30 -18.60 -14.14 -9.19
N PRO A 31 -18.64 -13.76 -7.90
CA PRO A 31 -17.64 -12.89 -7.27
C PRO A 31 -16.20 -13.34 -7.51
N ARG A 32 -15.92 -14.64 -7.61
CA ARG A 32 -14.55 -15.16 -7.84
C ARG A 32 -14.02 -14.84 -9.24
N SER A 33 -14.92 -14.60 -10.19
CA SER A 33 -14.60 -14.26 -11.58
C SER A 33 -14.45 -12.75 -11.83
N VAL A 34 -14.71 -11.92 -10.81
CA VAL A 34 -14.65 -10.46 -10.94
C VAL A 34 -13.20 -9.99 -11.12
N ASP A 35 -12.96 -9.22 -12.18
CA ASP A 35 -11.68 -8.57 -12.43
C ASP A 35 -11.63 -7.22 -11.72
N THR A 36 -10.72 -7.10 -10.75
CA THR A 36 -10.48 -5.88 -9.98
C THR A 36 -9.31 -5.06 -10.53
N SER A 37 -8.73 -5.47 -11.66
CA SER A 37 -7.63 -4.75 -12.29
C SER A 37 -8.04 -3.34 -12.68
N THR A 38 -7.12 -2.38 -12.53
CA THR A 38 -7.39 -0.96 -12.73
C THR A 38 -6.13 -0.17 -13.10
N SER A 39 -6.24 1.15 -13.18
CA SER A 39 -5.13 2.09 -13.36
C SER A 39 -4.88 2.91 -12.09
N PHE A 40 -3.63 2.97 -11.65
CA PHE A 40 -3.17 3.99 -10.70
C PHE A 40 -2.95 5.33 -11.41
N SER A 41 -2.41 5.25 -12.62
CA SER A 41 -2.14 6.36 -13.53
C SER A 41 -2.32 5.90 -14.98
N LYS A 42 -2.11 6.79 -15.94
CA LYS A 42 -2.22 6.49 -17.38
C LYS A 42 -1.38 5.26 -17.77
N ASN A 43 -0.15 5.16 -17.27
CA ASN A 43 0.79 4.11 -17.66
C ASN A 43 0.93 2.98 -16.62
N ILE A 44 0.44 3.16 -15.40
CA ILE A 44 0.56 2.15 -14.33
C ILE A 44 -0.75 1.40 -14.13
N LYS A 45 -0.73 0.11 -14.46
CA LYS A 45 -1.82 -0.84 -14.21
C LYS A 45 -1.60 -1.56 -12.88
N LEU A 46 -2.69 -1.74 -12.15
CA LEU A 46 -2.73 -2.52 -10.91
C LEU A 46 -3.62 -3.75 -11.10
N ARG A 47 -3.34 -4.83 -10.37
CA ARG A 47 -4.18 -6.04 -10.31
C ARG A 47 -5.29 -5.90 -9.25
N ILE A 48 -5.03 -5.11 -8.23
CA ILE A 48 -6.00 -4.73 -7.20
C ILE A 48 -6.08 -3.19 -7.10
N PRO A 49 -7.24 -2.60 -6.80
CA PRO A 49 -7.44 -1.15 -6.90
C PRO A 49 -6.97 -0.42 -5.64
N ILE A 50 -5.79 -0.78 -5.13
CA ILE A 50 -5.29 -0.34 -3.82
C ILE A 50 -3.91 0.29 -3.94
N ALA A 51 -3.76 1.47 -3.32
CA ALA A 51 -2.49 2.12 -3.06
C ALA A 51 -2.31 2.39 -1.56
N SER A 52 -1.08 2.35 -1.05
CA SER A 52 -0.80 2.70 0.35
C SER A 52 -0.58 4.19 0.53
N ALA A 53 -1.08 4.77 1.62
CA ALA A 53 -0.94 6.20 1.89
C ALA A 53 0.52 6.59 2.24
N PRO A 54 1.05 7.73 1.75
CA PRO A 54 2.42 8.18 2.01
C PRO A 54 2.59 8.77 3.41
N MET A 55 2.49 7.92 4.43
CA MET A 55 2.55 8.28 5.83
C MET A 55 3.68 7.52 6.53
N ASP A 56 4.33 8.16 7.50
CA ASP A 56 5.45 7.56 8.25
C ASP A 56 5.08 6.45 9.23
N THR A 57 3.78 6.28 9.45
CA THR A 57 3.19 5.17 10.20
C THR A 57 2.57 4.12 9.29
N VAL A 58 2.79 4.20 7.97
CA VAL A 58 2.18 3.31 6.98
C VAL A 58 3.23 2.84 5.97
N SER A 59 3.74 3.72 5.11
CA SER A 59 4.40 3.30 3.86
C SER A 59 5.91 3.53 3.85
N GLU A 60 6.64 2.51 4.29
CA GLU A 60 8.05 2.30 3.97
C GLU A 60 8.21 1.05 3.09
N TRP A 61 9.45 0.67 2.77
CA TRP A 61 9.75 -0.39 1.81
C TRP A 61 9.07 -1.72 2.11
N LYS A 62 8.94 -2.13 3.38
CA LYS A 62 8.30 -3.41 3.77
C LYS A 62 6.83 -3.44 3.33
N LEU A 63 6.06 -2.41 3.69
CA LEU A 63 4.66 -2.32 3.29
C LEU A 63 4.53 -2.15 1.78
N ALA A 64 5.38 -1.34 1.16
CA ALA A 64 5.34 -1.13 -0.29
C ALA A 64 5.59 -2.43 -1.07
N VAL A 65 6.54 -3.26 -0.63
CA VAL A 65 6.75 -4.61 -1.18
C VAL A 65 5.49 -5.46 -1.00
N SER A 66 4.93 -5.52 0.20
CA SER A 66 3.75 -6.34 0.51
C SER A 66 2.54 -5.95 -0.36
N VAL A 67 2.30 -4.65 -0.52
CA VAL A 67 1.23 -4.11 -1.38
C VAL A 67 1.50 -4.42 -2.86
N ALA A 68 2.74 -4.26 -3.33
CA ALA A 68 3.10 -4.54 -4.72
C ALA A 68 3.01 -6.04 -5.05
N LEU A 69 3.40 -6.93 -4.13
CA LEU A 69 3.25 -8.39 -4.28
C LEU A 69 1.77 -8.79 -4.44
N MET A 70 0.87 -8.14 -3.70
CA MET A 70 -0.58 -8.35 -3.84
C MET A 70 -1.19 -7.68 -5.08
N GLY A 71 -0.39 -6.94 -5.85
CA GLY A 71 -0.83 -6.32 -7.10
C GLY A 71 -1.31 -4.88 -7.00
N GLY A 72 -1.08 -4.22 -5.85
CA GLY A 72 -1.30 -2.79 -5.65
C GLY A 72 -0.03 -1.97 -5.87
N ILE A 73 0.03 -0.75 -5.33
CA ILE A 73 1.26 0.08 -5.34
C ILE A 73 1.48 0.79 -4.01
N GLY A 74 2.72 0.74 -3.51
CA GLY A 74 3.12 1.48 -2.32
C GLY A 74 3.59 2.90 -2.63
N VAL A 75 3.17 3.91 -1.86
CA VAL A 75 3.69 5.28 -1.99
C VAL A 75 4.63 5.60 -0.81
N ILE A 76 5.93 5.64 -1.06
CA ILE A 76 6.93 5.93 -0.01
C ILE A 76 6.82 7.39 0.42
N HIS A 77 6.63 7.61 1.73
CA HIS A 77 6.45 8.94 2.28
C HIS A 77 7.72 9.80 2.22
N ARG A 78 7.54 11.12 2.30
CA ARG A 78 8.65 12.09 2.28
C ARG A 78 9.10 12.63 3.65
N ASN A 79 8.55 12.12 4.74
CA ASN A 79 8.95 12.49 6.11
C ASN A 79 10.29 11.86 6.56
N MET A 80 11.29 11.95 5.70
CA MET A 80 12.64 11.40 5.83
C MET A 80 13.60 12.14 4.88
N SER A 81 14.91 11.94 5.03
CA SER A 81 15.90 12.50 4.10
C SER A 81 15.69 11.97 2.68
N VAL A 82 16.24 12.64 1.66
CA VAL A 82 16.12 12.12 0.28
C VAL A 82 16.90 10.82 0.11
N GLU A 83 18.01 10.68 0.84
CA GLU A 83 18.83 9.48 0.87
C GLU A 83 18.08 8.28 1.47
N GLU A 84 17.38 8.47 2.60
CA GLU A 84 16.52 7.41 3.18
C GLU A 84 15.35 7.05 2.26
N GLN A 85 14.76 8.05 1.58
CA GLN A 85 13.65 7.81 0.66
C GLN A 85 14.12 7.01 -0.56
N LEU A 86 15.30 7.33 -1.10
CA LEU A 86 15.95 6.54 -2.15
C LEU A 86 16.24 5.12 -1.69
N LEU A 87 16.78 4.94 -0.48
CA LEU A 87 17.05 3.60 0.07
C LEU A 87 15.77 2.76 0.16
N ASN A 88 14.65 3.36 0.54
CA ASN A 88 13.35 2.69 0.54
C ASN A 88 12.95 2.25 -0.88
N LEU A 89 13.04 3.14 -1.88
CA LEU A 89 12.75 2.82 -3.28
C LEU A 89 13.66 1.71 -3.81
N GLU A 90 14.96 1.79 -3.52
CA GLU A 90 15.93 0.76 -3.93
C GLU A 90 15.60 -0.60 -3.34
N ARG A 91 15.23 -0.66 -2.05
CA ARG A 91 14.83 -1.90 -1.40
C ARG A 91 13.61 -2.52 -2.09
N VAL A 92 12.61 -1.72 -2.45
CA VAL A 92 11.45 -2.23 -3.20
C VAL A 92 11.86 -2.72 -4.59
N LYS A 93 12.67 -1.93 -5.34
CA LYS A 93 13.10 -2.27 -6.70
C LYS A 93 14.05 -3.48 -6.77
N LYS A 94 14.81 -3.75 -5.70
CA LYS A 94 15.69 -4.92 -5.56
C LYS A 94 14.96 -6.14 -5.03
N HIS A 95 13.79 -5.97 -4.41
CA HIS A 95 13.01 -7.09 -3.91
C HIS A 95 12.46 -7.91 -5.09
N PRO A 96 12.63 -9.24 -5.08
CA PRO A 96 12.10 -10.07 -6.14
C PRO A 96 10.56 -10.07 -6.09
N PRO A 97 9.86 -10.22 -7.24
CA PRO A 97 8.41 -10.15 -7.30
C PRO A 97 7.75 -11.46 -6.81
N ILE A 98 8.20 -11.98 -5.67
CA ILE A 98 7.79 -13.24 -5.05
C ILE A 98 7.82 -13.08 -3.52
N PRO A 99 6.98 -13.82 -2.78
CA PRO A 99 6.90 -13.70 -1.34
C PRO A 99 8.08 -14.44 -0.71
N LEU A 100 8.93 -13.69 -0.01
CA LEU A 100 10.03 -14.22 0.77
C LEU A 100 9.83 -13.98 2.26
N GLU A 101 10.21 -14.96 3.06
CA GLU A 101 10.36 -14.80 4.51
C GLU A 101 11.83 -14.57 4.87
N PRO A 102 12.13 -13.65 5.82
CA PRO A 102 13.48 -13.52 6.39
C PRO A 102 13.74 -14.63 7.41
N LEU A 103 13.64 -15.89 6.96
CA LEU A 103 13.72 -17.08 7.80
C LEU A 103 15.07 -17.75 7.59
N TYR A 104 16.04 -17.35 8.40
CA TYR A 104 17.40 -17.90 8.48
C TYR A 104 18.01 -17.61 9.86
N LEU A 105 19.06 -18.33 10.22
CA LEU A 105 19.85 -18.10 11.43
C LEU A 105 21.33 -17.93 11.09
N ILE A 106 22.04 -17.19 11.92
CA ILE A 106 23.48 -16.97 11.78
C ILE A 106 24.22 -18.13 12.45
N ALA A 107 25.33 -18.56 11.87
CA ALA A 107 26.07 -19.76 12.27
C ALA A 107 26.59 -19.75 13.71
N TYR A 108 26.80 -18.57 14.31
CA TYR A 108 27.20 -18.46 15.72
C TYR A 108 26.02 -18.53 16.69
N GLU A 109 24.77 -18.47 16.22
CA GLU A 109 23.60 -18.55 17.10
C GLU A 109 23.49 -19.94 17.75
N PRO A 110 22.99 -20.02 19.00
CA PRO A 110 22.83 -21.29 19.71
C PRO A 110 21.89 -22.27 19.00
N CYS A 111 22.26 -23.56 18.96
CA CYS A 111 21.43 -24.61 18.36
C CYS A 111 20.06 -24.76 19.06
N GLY A 112 19.97 -24.50 20.36
CA GLY A 112 18.71 -24.47 21.09
C GLY A 112 17.71 -23.43 20.56
N ARG A 113 18.19 -22.27 20.11
CA ARG A 113 17.35 -21.23 19.50
C ARG A 113 16.76 -21.70 18.16
N ALA A 114 17.52 -22.48 17.38
CA ALA A 114 17.01 -23.08 16.16
C ALA A 114 15.91 -24.10 16.45
N ILE A 115 16.11 -25.01 17.41
CA ILE A 115 15.10 -26.01 17.82
C ILE A 115 13.79 -25.31 18.21
N ASP A 116 13.87 -24.28 19.02
CA ASP A 116 12.70 -23.50 19.46
C ASP A 116 11.98 -22.81 18.30
N LEU A 117 12.75 -22.15 17.42
CA LEU A 117 12.19 -21.46 16.25
C LEU A 117 11.52 -22.45 15.29
N MET A 118 12.19 -23.55 15.00
CA MET A 118 11.70 -24.60 14.10
C MET A 118 10.42 -25.24 14.64
N LYS A 119 10.38 -25.53 15.95
CA LYS A 119 9.19 -26.05 16.63
C LYS A 119 8.02 -25.07 16.58
N ARG A 120 8.26 -23.78 16.88
CA ARG A 120 7.21 -22.74 16.83
C ARG A 120 6.67 -22.51 15.43
N ARG A 121 7.55 -22.57 14.41
CA ARG A 121 7.19 -22.35 13.00
C ARG A 121 6.70 -23.62 12.30
N GLY A 122 6.85 -24.80 12.90
CA GLY A 122 6.48 -26.07 12.29
C GLY A 122 7.34 -26.45 11.07
N ILE A 123 8.59 -26.00 11.01
CA ILE A 123 9.51 -26.25 9.88
C ILE A 123 10.56 -27.31 10.24
N ARG A 124 10.89 -28.18 9.28
CA ARG A 124 11.87 -29.28 9.49
C ARG A 124 13.31 -28.91 9.17
N VAL A 125 13.52 -27.84 8.39
CA VAL A 125 14.85 -27.35 7.99
C VAL A 125 14.90 -25.83 8.12
N ILE A 126 16.07 -25.29 8.45
CA ILE A 126 16.29 -23.84 8.54
C ILE A 126 17.63 -23.44 7.90
N PRO A 127 17.68 -22.37 7.09
CA PRO A 127 18.91 -21.89 6.49
C PRO A 127 19.88 -21.34 7.53
N ILE A 128 21.16 -21.62 7.35
CA ILE A 128 22.25 -21.08 8.15
C ILE A 128 23.14 -20.20 7.27
N VAL A 129 23.43 -19.00 7.74
CA VAL A 129 24.30 -18.03 7.07
C VAL A 129 25.50 -17.67 7.95
N ASN A 130 26.57 -17.17 7.34
CA ASN A 130 27.66 -16.55 8.11
C ASN A 130 27.29 -15.13 8.57
N ASP A 131 28.21 -14.48 9.27
CA ASP A 131 28.13 -13.09 9.73
C ASP A 131 28.00 -12.05 8.59
N LEU A 132 28.42 -12.42 7.38
CA LEU A 132 28.27 -11.62 6.15
C LEU A 132 26.96 -11.89 5.41
N GLY A 133 26.13 -12.83 5.88
CA GLY A 133 24.87 -13.22 5.22
C GLY A 133 25.03 -14.23 4.08
N LEU A 134 26.24 -14.76 3.85
CA LEU A 134 26.48 -15.81 2.87
C LEU A 134 25.87 -17.13 3.34
N PHE A 135 25.12 -17.77 2.46
CA PHE A 135 24.48 -19.05 2.73
C PHE A 135 25.52 -20.17 2.93
N MET A 136 25.50 -20.81 4.09
CA MET A 136 26.44 -21.89 4.46
C MET A 136 25.83 -23.29 4.26
N GLY A 137 24.50 -23.39 4.36
CA GLY A 137 23.78 -24.67 4.32
C GLY A 137 22.52 -24.61 5.17
N TYR A 138 22.04 -25.75 5.62
CA TYR A 138 20.85 -25.85 6.46
C TYR A 138 21.16 -26.59 7.76
N ALA A 139 20.32 -26.38 8.77
CA ALA A 139 20.20 -27.28 9.93
C ALA A 139 18.85 -27.98 9.89
N ARG A 140 18.83 -29.28 10.23
CA ARG A 140 17.62 -30.10 10.23
C ARG A 140 17.16 -30.36 11.66
N TYR A 141 15.86 -30.31 11.88
CA TYR A 141 15.27 -30.45 13.21
C TYR A 141 15.63 -31.79 13.88
N SER A 142 15.49 -32.90 13.14
CA SER A 142 15.87 -34.24 13.64
C SER A 142 17.31 -34.30 14.09
N ASP A 143 18.22 -33.75 13.28
CA ASP A 143 19.65 -33.84 13.49
C ASP A 143 20.04 -32.98 14.70
N LEU A 144 19.42 -31.81 14.87
CA LEU A 144 19.60 -30.97 16.05
C LEU A 144 19.11 -31.65 17.33
N LEU A 145 17.98 -32.36 17.31
CA LEU A 145 17.50 -33.08 18.50
C LEU A 145 18.47 -34.17 18.97
N GLU A 146 19.22 -34.78 18.05
CA GLU A 146 20.20 -35.83 18.37
C GLU A 146 21.59 -35.26 18.72
N SER A 147 22.02 -34.18 18.05
CA SER A 147 23.39 -33.69 18.10
C SER A 147 23.61 -32.45 18.99
N CYS A 148 22.59 -31.59 19.20
CA CYS A 148 22.67 -30.41 20.07
C CYS A 148 22.54 -30.83 21.54
N ARG A 149 23.63 -31.38 22.10
CA ARG A 149 23.64 -31.87 23.50
C ARG A 149 23.73 -30.73 24.50
N ASP A 150 24.46 -29.68 24.16
CA ASP A 150 24.47 -28.41 24.87
C ASP A 150 23.76 -27.36 24.01
N TRP A 151 22.67 -26.81 24.55
CA TRP A 151 21.79 -25.88 23.83
C TRP A 151 22.46 -24.57 23.45
N THR A 152 23.62 -24.28 24.04
CA THR A 152 24.43 -23.09 23.75
C THR A 152 25.41 -23.30 22.60
N GLU A 153 25.56 -24.53 22.08
CA GLU A 153 26.51 -24.81 21.00
C GLU A 153 26.17 -24.04 19.72
N PRO A 154 27.19 -23.52 18.99
CA PRO A 154 26.96 -22.81 17.74
C PRO A 154 26.36 -23.70 16.65
N LEU A 155 25.39 -23.16 15.89
CA LEU A 155 24.78 -23.82 14.74
C LEU A 155 25.78 -24.25 13.67
N ALA A 156 26.92 -23.58 13.56
CA ALA A 156 28.01 -23.92 12.62
C ALA A 156 28.42 -25.41 12.68
N LYS A 157 28.31 -26.07 13.84
CA LYS A 157 28.64 -27.49 14.03
C LYS A 157 27.60 -28.45 13.44
N HIS A 158 26.39 -27.98 13.16
CA HIS A 158 25.24 -28.77 12.77
C HIS A 158 24.76 -28.46 11.34
N VAL A 159 25.57 -27.75 10.56
CA VAL A 159 25.25 -27.38 9.18
C VAL A 159 25.52 -28.56 8.26
N TYR A 160 24.55 -28.87 7.40
CA TYR A 160 24.75 -29.74 6.24
C TYR A 160 24.62 -28.93 4.94
N HIS A 161 25.36 -29.34 3.91
CA HIS A 161 25.25 -28.71 2.59
C HIS A 161 23.90 -29.03 1.96
N GLY A 162 23.19 -27.99 1.52
CA GLY A 162 21.97 -28.13 0.73
C GLY A 162 21.91 -27.11 -0.39
N LYS A 163 21.00 -27.34 -1.34
CA LYS A 163 20.81 -26.47 -2.50
C LYS A 163 20.13 -25.16 -2.06
N ALA A 164 20.73 -24.03 -2.42
CA ALA A 164 20.05 -22.74 -2.48
C ALA A 164 19.70 -22.44 -3.95
N TYR A 165 18.73 -21.57 -4.18
CA TYR A 165 18.29 -21.19 -5.51
C TYR A 165 18.61 -19.72 -5.78
N ASN A 166 19.04 -19.41 -7.00
CA ASN A 166 19.11 -18.04 -7.46
C ASN A 166 17.73 -17.55 -7.89
N LEU A 167 17.55 -16.23 -7.97
CA LEU A 167 16.33 -15.60 -8.49
C LEU A 167 15.92 -16.09 -9.88
N SER A 168 16.89 -16.41 -10.74
CA SER A 168 16.66 -16.98 -12.08
C SER A 168 16.12 -18.41 -12.07
N SER A 169 16.23 -19.13 -10.96
CA SER A 169 15.83 -20.53 -10.81
C SER A 169 14.63 -20.69 -9.87
N ILE A 170 13.87 -19.62 -9.68
CA ILE A 170 12.80 -19.59 -8.68
C ILE A 170 11.66 -20.57 -8.97
N GLU A 171 11.32 -20.79 -10.25
CA GLU A 171 10.30 -21.79 -10.60
C GLU A 171 10.70 -23.19 -10.14
N GLU A 172 12.00 -23.51 -10.16
CA GLU A 172 12.52 -24.78 -9.66
C GLU A 172 12.37 -24.85 -8.13
N ALA A 173 12.61 -23.72 -7.44
CA ALA A 173 12.41 -23.58 -6.01
C ALA A 173 10.95 -23.88 -5.62
N TYR A 174 9.97 -23.27 -6.30
CA TYR A 174 8.53 -23.57 -6.09
C TYR A 174 8.20 -25.04 -6.38
N LYS A 175 8.69 -25.60 -7.49
CA LYS A 175 8.45 -27.00 -7.85
C LYS A 175 8.97 -27.96 -6.77
N SER A 176 10.11 -27.66 -6.14
CA SER A 176 10.66 -28.51 -5.06
C SER A 176 9.75 -28.53 -3.83
N ILE A 177 9.17 -27.39 -3.45
CA ILE A 177 8.19 -27.30 -2.36
C ILE A 177 6.89 -28.02 -2.72
N ILE A 178 6.35 -27.77 -3.92
CA ILE A 178 5.07 -28.36 -4.37
C ILE A 178 5.16 -29.89 -4.46
N ARG A 179 6.33 -30.44 -4.83
CA ARG A 179 6.58 -31.88 -4.85
C ARG A 179 6.76 -32.50 -3.47
N GLY A 180 6.85 -31.68 -2.42
CA GLY A 180 7.10 -32.14 -1.04
C GLY A 180 8.53 -32.60 -0.80
N GLU A 181 9.49 -32.15 -1.62
CA GLU A 181 10.92 -32.49 -1.46
C GLU A 181 11.51 -31.81 -0.21
N THR A 182 11.01 -30.62 0.14
CA THR A 182 11.39 -29.83 1.33
C THR A 182 10.26 -28.87 1.72
N ASP A 183 10.21 -28.46 2.99
CA ASP A 183 9.23 -27.45 3.46
C ASP A 183 9.71 -26.00 3.21
N LEU A 184 11.00 -25.85 2.93
CA LEU A 184 11.67 -24.56 2.84
C LEU A 184 12.86 -24.64 1.89
N VAL A 185 13.05 -23.58 1.09
CA VAL A 185 14.25 -23.36 0.28
C VAL A 185 14.77 -21.94 0.43
N SER A 186 16.09 -21.78 0.48
CA SER A 186 16.76 -20.49 0.49
C SER A 186 16.90 -19.92 -0.91
N ILE A 187 16.63 -18.63 -1.04
CA ILE A 187 16.91 -17.82 -2.22
C ILE A 187 18.14 -16.95 -1.95
N VAL A 188 19.11 -17.00 -2.85
CA VAL A 188 20.37 -16.24 -2.77
C VAL A 188 20.54 -15.32 -3.98
N ASP A 189 21.36 -14.29 -3.81
CA ASP A 189 21.86 -13.46 -4.92
C ASP A 189 23.04 -14.13 -5.64
N GLU A 190 23.56 -13.48 -6.68
CA GLU A 190 24.71 -13.98 -7.45
C GLU A 190 25.99 -14.16 -6.61
N GLY A 191 26.11 -13.44 -5.49
CA GLY A 191 27.21 -13.55 -4.54
C GLY A 191 27.04 -14.65 -3.50
N GLY A 192 25.89 -15.35 -3.50
CA GLY A 192 25.54 -16.36 -2.50
C GLY A 192 25.00 -15.78 -1.18
N THR A 193 24.71 -14.48 -1.13
CA THR A 193 24.08 -13.84 0.03
C THR A 193 22.61 -14.19 0.06
N ILE A 194 22.09 -14.55 1.23
CA ILE A 194 20.66 -14.87 1.36
C ILE A 194 19.80 -13.63 1.09
N VAL A 195 18.81 -13.79 0.21
CA VAL A 195 17.76 -12.80 -0.05
C VAL A 195 16.55 -13.09 0.84
N GLY A 196 16.25 -14.37 1.05
CA GLY A 196 15.17 -14.85 1.92
C GLY A 196 14.86 -16.31 1.66
N SER A 197 13.74 -16.78 2.20
CA SER A 197 13.32 -18.18 2.11
C SER A 197 11.91 -18.28 1.55
N ILE A 198 11.67 -19.28 0.70
CA ILE A 198 10.32 -19.68 0.30
C ILE A 198 9.92 -20.86 1.20
N THR A 199 8.74 -20.77 1.81
CA THR A 199 8.13 -21.80 2.66
C THR A 199 6.93 -22.41 1.95
N VAL A 200 6.35 -23.49 2.47
CA VAL A 200 5.06 -24.00 1.99
C VAL A 200 3.99 -22.90 2.02
N ASP A 201 3.95 -22.13 3.11
CA ASP A 201 2.97 -21.04 3.27
C ASP A 201 3.13 -19.98 2.18
N THR A 202 4.34 -19.47 1.95
CA THR A 202 4.55 -18.48 0.89
C THR A 202 4.39 -19.07 -0.51
N ALA A 203 4.69 -20.36 -0.70
CA ALA A 203 4.55 -21.03 -1.99
C ALA A 203 3.09 -21.20 -2.42
N MET A 204 2.18 -21.33 -1.46
CA MET A 204 0.74 -21.53 -1.69
C MET A 204 -0.06 -20.22 -1.71
N GLU A 205 0.58 -19.07 -1.47
CA GLU A 205 -0.10 -17.79 -1.54
C GLU A 205 -0.49 -17.42 -2.97
N ASP A 206 -1.79 -17.19 -3.19
CA ASP A 206 -2.29 -16.59 -4.42
C ASP A 206 -1.93 -15.10 -4.46
N ILE A 207 -0.85 -14.78 -5.18
CA ILE A 207 -0.37 -13.42 -5.40
C ILE A 207 -0.36 -13.07 -6.88
N SER A 208 -0.59 -11.78 -7.17
CA SER A 208 -0.48 -11.24 -8.54
C SER A 208 0.36 -9.96 -8.49
N PRO A 209 1.71 -10.09 -8.46
CA PRO A 209 2.59 -8.95 -8.30
C PRO A 209 2.38 -7.86 -9.35
N ALA A 210 2.39 -6.61 -8.90
CA ALA A 210 2.43 -5.42 -9.73
C ALA A 210 3.89 -5.09 -10.06
N THR A 211 4.28 -5.31 -11.31
CA THR A 211 5.66 -5.13 -11.78
C THR A 211 5.76 -4.11 -12.92
N ASP A 212 6.92 -3.45 -13.00
CA ASP A 212 7.31 -2.64 -14.14
C ASP A 212 7.67 -3.52 -15.36
N GLN A 213 8.00 -2.87 -16.48
CA GLN A 213 8.37 -3.55 -17.74
C GLN A 213 9.63 -4.43 -17.63
N ARG A 214 10.42 -4.28 -16.55
CA ARG A 214 11.62 -5.08 -16.27
C ARG A 214 11.35 -6.19 -15.25
N GLY A 215 10.10 -6.39 -14.84
CA GLY A 215 9.72 -7.40 -13.85
C GLY A 215 10.04 -7.02 -12.40
N ARG A 216 10.39 -5.77 -12.11
CA ARG A 216 10.64 -5.31 -10.73
C ARG A 216 9.34 -4.76 -10.13
N LEU A 217 9.17 -4.86 -8.82
CA LEU A 217 7.97 -4.37 -8.16
C LEU A 217 7.71 -2.87 -8.42
N LEU A 218 6.44 -2.52 -8.60
CA LEU A 218 5.99 -1.13 -8.75
C LEU A 218 6.06 -0.38 -7.42
N VAL A 219 6.54 0.86 -7.45
CA VAL A 219 6.62 1.74 -6.28
C VAL A 219 6.53 3.20 -6.68
N ALA A 220 5.81 3.98 -5.89
CA ALA A 220 5.70 5.43 -6.06
C ALA A 220 6.40 6.18 -4.93
N ALA A 221 6.76 7.43 -5.17
CA ALA A 221 7.37 8.30 -4.17
C ALA A 221 6.51 9.56 -3.96
N ALA A 222 6.23 9.88 -2.70
CA ALA A 222 5.62 11.15 -2.35
C ALA A 222 6.63 12.28 -2.47
N VAL A 223 6.22 13.41 -3.04
CA VAL A 223 7.08 14.58 -3.26
C VAL A 223 6.35 15.88 -2.96
N ASN A 224 7.11 16.90 -2.57
CA ASN A 224 6.64 18.27 -2.67
C ASN A 224 7.06 18.78 -4.06
N PRO A 225 6.15 19.22 -4.94
CA PRO A 225 6.52 19.66 -6.29
C PRO A 225 7.53 20.82 -6.34
N ILE A 226 7.64 21.58 -5.24
CA ILE A 226 8.60 22.69 -5.11
C ILE A 226 10.04 22.17 -4.96
N ASP A 227 10.24 20.99 -4.36
CA ASP A 227 11.57 20.39 -4.12
C ASP A 227 12.02 19.58 -5.35
N ILE A 228 12.36 20.31 -6.43
CA ILE A 228 12.74 19.71 -7.72
C ILE A 228 13.99 18.82 -7.59
N ASP A 229 14.95 19.20 -6.74
CA ASP A 229 16.20 18.43 -6.56
C ASP A 229 15.93 17.05 -5.96
N ARG A 230 15.06 16.95 -4.94
CA ARG A 230 14.60 15.66 -4.43
C ARG A 230 13.89 14.87 -5.51
N VAL A 231 12.98 15.52 -6.24
CA VAL A 231 12.17 14.85 -7.26
C VAL A 231 13.02 14.20 -8.34
N VAL A 232 13.98 14.94 -8.92
CA VAL A 232 14.86 14.42 -9.98
C VAL A 232 15.70 13.23 -9.51
N LYS A 233 16.08 13.20 -8.22
CA LYS A 233 16.75 12.02 -7.65
C LYS A 233 15.83 10.82 -7.57
N LEU A 234 14.59 11.01 -7.08
CA LEU A 234 13.62 9.93 -6.89
C LEU A 234 13.08 9.37 -8.22
N ASP A 235 12.93 10.22 -9.24
CA ASP A 235 12.43 9.85 -10.58
C ASP A 235 13.16 8.65 -11.21
N LYS A 236 14.44 8.47 -10.86
CA LYS A 236 15.26 7.38 -11.40
C LYS A 236 14.83 5.98 -10.92
N LEU A 237 14.10 5.91 -9.82
CA LEU A 237 13.72 4.65 -9.16
C LEU A 237 12.22 4.50 -8.93
N SER A 238 11.48 5.60 -8.84
CA SER A 238 10.02 5.57 -8.74
C SER A 238 9.37 5.29 -10.09
N ASP A 239 8.22 4.61 -10.10
CA ASP A 239 7.37 4.49 -11.28
C ASP A 239 6.39 5.67 -11.38
N ALA A 240 6.03 6.24 -10.24
CA ALA A 240 5.20 7.45 -10.14
C ALA A 240 5.67 8.41 -9.04
N LEU A 241 5.49 9.69 -9.31
CA LEU A 241 5.71 10.79 -8.38
C LEU A 241 4.36 11.33 -7.92
N VAL A 242 4.08 11.18 -6.63
CA VAL A 242 2.80 11.58 -6.03
C VAL A 242 2.97 12.89 -5.31
N SER A 243 2.25 13.93 -5.75
CA SER A 243 2.25 15.18 -5.00
C SER A 243 1.64 14.99 -3.61
N ASP A 244 2.38 15.39 -2.58
CA ASP A 244 2.00 15.27 -1.17
C ASP A 244 1.97 16.65 -0.51
N VAL A 245 0.96 17.41 -0.89
CA VAL A 245 0.58 18.70 -0.33
C VAL A 245 -0.90 18.70 0.05
N ALA A 246 -1.25 19.40 1.13
CA ALA A 246 -2.63 19.42 1.63
C ALA A 246 -3.61 20.14 0.68
N HIS A 247 -3.13 21.15 -0.05
CA HIS A 247 -3.93 21.94 -0.98
C HIS A 247 -3.16 22.12 -2.29
N PHE A 248 -3.41 21.24 -3.25
CA PHE A 248 -2.71 21.26 -4.54
C PHE A 248 -3.14 22.40 -5.45
N HIS A 249 -4.37 22.89 -5.29
CA HIS A 249 -4.93 24.04 -6.03
C HIS A 249 -4.37 25.38 -5.52
N ASN A 250 -3.07 25.41 -5.27
CA ASN A 250 -2.29 26.59 -4.91
C ASN A 250 -1.42 26.98 -6.11
N LYS A 251 -1.39 28.28 -6.46
CA LYS A 251 -0.67 28.78 -7.65
C LYS A 251 0.83 28.48 -7.64
N GLU A 252 1.49 28.50 -6.48
CA GLU A 252 2.92 28.16 -6.36
C GLU A 252 3.12 26.66 -6.64
N VAL A 253 2.26 25.81 -6.09
CA VAL A 253 2.29 24.35 -6.31
C VAL A 253 2.01 23.98 -7.77
N LEU A 254 1.01 24.59 -8.40
CA LEU A 254 0.69 24.34 -9.81
C LEU A 254 1.85 24.72 -10.73
N ARG A 255 2.45 25.90 -10.54
CA ARG A 255 3.63 26.34 -11.30
C ARG A 255 4.82 25.42 -11.08
N ALA A 256 5.09 25.02 -9.83
CA ALA A 256 6.18 24.10 -9.52
C ALA A 256 5.94 22.73 -10.17
N SER A 257 4.70 22.24 -10.17
CA SER A 257 4.31 20.98 -10.80
C SER A 257 4.49 21.03 -12.33
N ALA A 258 4.12 22.14 -12.98
CA ALA A 258 4.35 22.35 -14.41
C ALA A 258 5.85 22.34 -14.77
N ALA A 259 6.70 22.93 -13.93
CA ALA A 259 8.15 22.87 -14.11
C ALA A 259 8.72 21.46 -13.85
N LEU A 260 8.16 20.73 -12.88
CA LEU A 260 8.61 19.41 -12.45
C LEU A 260 8.39 18.34 -13.53
N VAL A 261 7.21 18.33 -14.16
CA VAL A 261 6.86 17.28 -15.14
C VAL A 261 7.75 17.33 -16.39
N ASN A 262 8.33 18.49 -16.69
CA ASN A 262 9.27 18.72 -17.78
C ASN A 262 10.71 18.23 -17.46
N LYS A 263 10.98 17.85 -16.20
CA LYS A 263 12.29 17.36 -15.74
C LYS A 263 12.28 15.89 -15.31
N THR A 264 11.14 15.23 -15.45
CA THR A 264 10.89 13.88 -14.90
C THR A 264 10.23 13.00 -15.95
N SER A 265 10.40 11.69 -15.80
CA SER A 265 9.87 10.69 -16.72
C SER A 265 8.80 9.80 -16.08
N SER A 266 8.86 9.59 -14.75
CA SER A 266 7.85 8.87 -13.97
C SER A 266 6.47 9.51 -14.14
N ASP A 267 5.41 8.72 -13.99
CA ASP A 267 4.04 9.22 -14.04
C ASP A 267 3.81 10.26 -12.92
N PHE A 268 3.18 11.38 -13.24
CA PHE A 268 2.89 12.42 -12.25
C PHE A 268 1.45 12.37 -11.75
N ILE A 269 1.27 12.25 -10.43
CA ILE A 269 -0.03 12.25 -9.76
C ILE A 269 -0.26 13.60 -9.08
N ALA A 270 -1.22 14.36 -9.60
CA ALA A 270 -1.60 15.67 -9.08
C ALA A 270 -2.56 15.56 -7.89
N GLY A 271 -2.25 16.18 -6.75
CA GLY A 271 -3.14 16.20 -5.59
C GLY A 271 -2.45 16.60 -4.28
N ASN A 272 -3.20 16.74 -3.18
CA ASN A 272 -4.63 16.45 -3.08
C ASN A 272 -5.50 17.58 -3.68
N ILE A 273 -6.50 17.21 -4.47
CA ILE A 273 -7.56 18.10 -4.96
C ILE A 273 -8.92 17.66 -4.41
N GLY A 274 -9.87 18.59 -4.34
CA GLY A 274 -11.20 18.33 -3.77
C GLY A 274 -12.36 18.80 -4.63
N THR A 275 -12.11 19.45 -5.77
CA THR A 275 -13.18 20.04 -6.61
C THR A 275 -12.87 19.89 -8.10
N ALA A 276 -13.90 20.01 -8.93
CA ALA A 276 -13.80 20.04 -10.38
C ALA A 276 -12.89 21.17 -10.88
N GLU A 277 -12.99 22.37 -10.30
CA GLU A 277 -12.17 23.53 -10.69
C GLU A 277 -10.69 23.26 -10.47
N ALA A 278 -10.33 22.64 -9.33
CA ALA A 278 -8.96 22.25 -9.04
C ALA A 278 -8.41 21.24 -10.07
N ALA A 279 -9.25 20.28 -10.49
CA ALA A 279 -8.88 19.29 -11.51
C ALA A 279 -8.65 19.94 -12.87
N LEU A 280 -9.59 20.80 -13.31
CA LEU A 280 -9.54 21.49 -14.59
C LEU A 280 -8.39 22.51 -14.67
N GLU A 281 -8.12 23.23 -13.58
CA GLU A 281 -6.96 24.13 -13.54
C GLU A 281 -5.64 23.33 -13.58
N ALA A 282 -5.54 22.21 -12.84
CA ALA A 282 -4.33 21.37 -12.89
C ALA A 282 -4.00 20.88 -14.30
N ILE A 283 -4.97 20.37 -15.06
CA ILE A 283 -4.74 19.86 -16.43
C ILE A 283 -4.48 20.98 -17.46
N SER A 284 -4.93 22.20 -17.19
CA SER A 284 -4.70 23.33 -18.10
C SER A 284 -3.34 24.00 -17.89
N VAL A 285 -2.78 23.89 -16.68
CA VAL A 285 -1.48 24.49 -16.32
C VAL A 285 -0.32 23.49 -16.41
N ILE A 286 -0.58 22.20 -16.21
CA ILE A 286 0.47 21.16 -16.14
C ILE A 286 0.40 20.29 -17.39
N ASP A 287 1.46 20.33 -18.20
CA ASP A 287 1.53 19.62 -19.49
C ASP A 287 1.26 18.12 -19.39
N ARG A 288 1.62 17.51 -18.25
CA ARG A 288 1.49 16.07 -18.00
C ARG A 288 0.91 15.78 -16.62
N VAL A 289 -0.39 15.49 -16.59
CA VAL A 289 -1.06 14.89 -15.43
C VAL A 289 -1.46 13.46 -15.80
N ASP A 290 -0.84 12.48 -15.14
CA ASP A 290 -1.03 11.05 -15.42
C ASP A 290 -2.02 10.39 -14.45
N GLY A 291 -2.29 11.02 -13.32
CA GLY A 291 -3.34 10.63 -12.38
C GLY A 291 -3.69 11.77 -11.44
N MET A 292 -4.81 11.64 -10.72
CA MET A 292 -5.26 12.63 -9.74
C MET A 292 -5.51 11.97 -8.38
N ARG A 293 -4.93 12.53 -7.32
CA ARG A 293 -5.19 12.14 -5.92
C ARG A 293 -6.27 13.06 -5.35
N VAL A 294 -7.44 12.49 -5.04
CA VAL A 294 -8.68 13.22 -4.79
C VAL A 294 -9.20 12.96 -3.37
N GLY A 295 -9.44 14.04 -2.62
CA GLY A 295 -9.97 14.03 -1.26
C GLY A 295 -9.26 15.04 -0.37
N ILE A 296 -10.01 15.87 0.36
CA ILE A 296 -9.47 16.87 1.30
C ILE A 296 -10.24 16.79 2.61
N GLY A 297 -9.52 16.55 3.71
CA GLY A 297 -10.12 16.51 5.05
C GLY A 297 -10.84 15.22 5.43
N GLY A 298 -10.93 14.23 4.53
CA GLY A 298 -11.61 12.96 4.80
C GLY A 298 -10.79 11.94 5.61
N GLY A 299 -9.48 12.13 5.76
CA GLY A 299 -8.60 11.18 6.46
C GLY A 299 -9.03 10.91 7.91
N SER A 300 -8.92 9.67 8.39
CA SER A 300 -9.39 9.24 9.72
C SER A 300 -8.72 9.95 10.91
N ILE A 301 -7.61 10.62 10.67
CA ILE A 301 -6.83 11.40 11.64
C ILE A 301 -6.59 12.84 11.17
N CYS A 302 -7.32 13.26 10.14
CA CYS A 302 -7.30 14.62 9.64
C CYS A 302 -8.39 15.43 10.37
N ILE A 303 -8.01 16.55 10.94
CA ILE A 303 -8.91 17.49 11.60
C ILE A 303 -8.93 18.86 10.89
N THR A 304 -8.45 18.92 9.64
CA THR A 304 -8.55 20.11 8.78
C THR A 304 -9.98 20.67 8.74
N PRO A 305 -11.06 19.87 8.64
CA PRO A 305 -12.42 20.39 8.71
C PRO A 305 -12.73 21.10 10.03
N ASN A 306 -12.29 20.53 11.16
CA ASN A 306 -12.53 21.09 12.49
C ASN A 306 -11.71 22.36 12.77
N VAL A 307 -10.51 22.44 12.21
CA VAL A 307 -9.56 23.55 12.45
C VAL A 307 -9.75 24.68 11.45
N ALA A 308 -9.85 24.37 10.16
CA ALA A 308 -9.89 25.35 9.08
C ALA A 308 -11.28 25.56 8.48
N GLY A 309 -12.27 24.73 8.80
CA GLY A 309 -13.61 24.80 8.19
C GLY A 309 -13.65 24.38 6.71
N VAL A 310 -12.56 23.81 6.18
CA VAL A 310 -12.45 23.38 4.78
C VAL A 310 -12.55 21.87 4.71
N PHE A 311 -13.48 21.39 3.88
CA PHE A 311 -13.73 19.96 3.71
C PHE A 311 -14.25 19.66 2.31
N SER A 312 -13.76 18.57 1.71
CA SER A 312 -14.33 17.99 0.51
C SER A 312 -14.51 16.48 0.74
N PRO A 313 -15.75 16.01 1.02
CA PRO A 313 -16.01 14.60 1.31
C PRO A 313 -15.50 13.71 0.18
N THR A 314 -14.73 12.67 0.49
CA THR A 314 -14.01 11.87 -0.52
C THR A 314 -14.92 11.35 -1.63
N GLY A 315 -16.06 10.75 -1.30
CA GLY A 315 -17.01 10.24 -2.30
C GLY A 315 -17.56 11.34 -3.21
N TRP A 316 -17.90 12.49 -2.63
CA TRP A 316 -18.35 13.66 -3.39
C TRP A 316 -17.25 14.22 -4.30
N ALA A 317 -16.05 14.41 -3.77
CA ALA A 317 -14.89 14.93 -4.48
C ALA A 317 -14.56 14.05 -5.70
N VAL A 318 -14.55 12.73 -5.50
CA VAL A 318 -14.30 11.74 -6.56
C VAL A 318 -15.34 11.86 -7.67
N ALA A 319 -16.64 11.87 -7.33
CA ALA A 319 -17.70 12.01 -8.32
C ALA A 319 -17.62 13.34 -9.06
N ASN A 320 -17.35 14.44 -8.34
CA ASN A 320 -17.25 15.77 -8.92
C ASN A 320 -16.06 15.91 -9.88
N VAL A 321 -14.89 15.37 -9.52
CA VAL A 321 -13.71 15.37 -10.38
C VAL A 321 -13.91 14.43 -11.57
N ARG A 322 -14.51 13.24 -11.39
CA ARG A 322 -14.77 12.31 -12.49
C ARG A 322 -15.69 12.92 -13.54
N ASP A 323 -16.80 13.54 -13.12
CA ASP A 323 -17.72 14.22 -14.04
C ASP A 323 -17.01 15.32 -14.83
N ALA A 324 -16.22 16.16 -14.16
CA ALA A 324 -15.48 17.23 -14.82
C ALA A 324 -14.50 16.70 -15.88
N LEU A 325 -13.83 15.58 -15.60
CA LEU A 325 -12.95 14.92 -16.57
C LEU A 325 -13.73 14.35 -17.75
N GLU A 326 -14.84 13.63 -17.50
CA GLU A 326 -15.65 13.03 -18.57
C GLU A 326 -16.33 14.08 -19.46
N GLU A 327 -16.86 15.16 -18.88
CA GLU A 327 -17.44 16.30 -19.61
C GLU A 327 -16.41 16.96 -20.56
N ASN A 328 -15.11 16.83 -20.26
CA ASN A 328 -14.01 17.32 -21.09
C ASN A 328 -13.36 16.21 -21.94
N ASN A 329 -13.98 15.03 -22.05
CA ASN A 329 -13.45 13.86 -22.79
C ASN A 329 -12.08 13.37 -22.31
N LEU A 330 -11.78 13.54 -21.02
CA LEU A 330 -10.55 13.11 -20.39
C LEU A 330 -10.77 11.89 -19.52
N ARG A 331 -9.87 10.91 -19.65
CA ARG A 331 -9.92 9.66 -18.88
C ARG A 331 -8.71 9.51 -17.98
N ILE A 332 -8.42 10.55 -17.21
CA ILE A 332 -7.35 10.53 -16.21
C ILE A 332 -7.78 9.64 -15.02
N PRO A 333 -6.95 8.68 -14.58
CA PRO A 333 -7.25 7.87 -13.40
C PRO A 333 -7.35 8.70 -12.12
N ILE A 334 -8.31 8.34 -11.27
CA ILE A 334 -8.55 9.00 -9.98
C ILE A 334 -8.19 8.03 -8.86
N ILE A 335 -7.39 8.51 -7.91
CA ILE A 335 -7.06 7.83 -6.66
C ILE A 335 -7.86 8.50 -5.54
N ALA A 336 -8.85 7.80 -4.99
CA ALA A 336 -9.63 8.28 -3.86
C ALA A 336 -8.80 8.18 -2.57
N ASP A 337 -8.58 9.30 -1.88
CA ASP A 337 -7.75 9.36 -0.68
C ASP A 337 -8.48 9.99 0.50
N GLY A 338 -8.52 9.25 1.61
CA GLY A 338 -9.10 9.68 2.88
C GLY A 338 -10.48 9.08 3.16
N GLY A 339 -10.70 8.73 4.44
CA GLY A 339 -12.02 8.32 4.96
C GLY A 339 -12.39 6.86 4.75
N LEU A 340 -11.52 6.07 4.12
CA LEU A 340 -11.78 4.67 3.79
C LEU A 340 -11.45 3.77 4.99
N ARG A 341 -12.48 3.20 5.62
CA ARG A 341 -12.37 2.39 6.86
C ARG A 341 -12.66 0.91 6.64
N SER A 342 -13.17 0.54 5.47
CA SER A 342 -13.59 -0.82 5.13
C SER A 342 -13.54 -1.08 3.62
N SER A 343 -13.66 -2.35 3.22
CA SER A 343 -13.87 -2.74 1.82
C SER A 343 -15.16 -2.13 1.24
N SER A 344 -16.18 -1.90 2.07
CA SER A 344 -17.42 -1.22 1.69
C SER A 344 -17.17 0.22 1.24
N ASP A 345 -16.35 0.97 1.98
CA ASP A 345 -16.03 2.36 1.61
C ASP A 345 -15.21 2.41 0.31
N ILE A 346 -14.30 1.45 0.14
CA ILE A 346 -13.48 1.34 -1.06
C ILE A 346 -14.35 1.08 -2.29
N VAL A 347 -15.26 0.09 -2.26
CA VAL A 347 -16.12 -0.18 -3.42
C VAL A 347 -17.07 0.99 -3.73
N LYS A 348 -17.50 1.76 -2.72
CA LYS A 348 -18.31 2.97 -2.93
C LYS A 348 -17.53 4.04 -3.70
N VAL A 349 -16.29 4.37 -3.31
CA VAL A 349 -15.51 5.37 -4.05
C VAL A 349 -15.13 4.88 -5.45
N LEU A 350 -14.87 3.57 -5.63
CA LEU A 350 -14.69 2.99 -6.95
C LEU A 350 -15.95 3.17 -7.80
N ALA A 351 -17.13 2.83 -7.28
CA ALA A 351 -18.42 3.02 -7.96
C ALA A 351 -18.75 4.49 -8.29
N LEU A 352 -18.19 5.43 -7.53
CA LEU A 352 -18.28 6.87 -7.74
C LEU A 352 -17.26 7.42 -8.76
N GLY A 353 -16.45 6.57 -9.37
CA GLY A 353 -15.57 6.95 -10.49
C GLY A 353 -14.08 6.95 -10.16
N ALA A 354 -13.69 6.57 -8.94
CA ALA A 354 -12.29 6.32 -8.64
C ALA A 354 -11.79 5.10 -9.42
N SER A 355 -10.55 5.18 -9.89
CA SER A 355 -9.83 4.06 -10.48
C SER A 355 -9.18 3.21 -9.38
N SER A 356 -8.63 3.83 -8.35
CA SER A 356 -8.06 3.14 -7.19
C SER A 356 -8.33 3.90 -5.88
N ALA A 357 -8.07 3.24 -4.76
CA ALA A 357 -8.23 3.79 -3.42
C ALA A 357 -6.88 3.82 -2.70
N MET A 358 -6.54 4.97 -2.13
CA MET A 358 -5.39 5.13 -1.25
C MET A 358 -5.82 4.92 0.20
N ILE A 359 -5.23 3.91 0.86
CA ILE A 359 -5.60 3.51 2.23
C ILE A 359 -4.42 3.67 3.19
N GLY A 360 -4.70 4.30 4.34
CA GLY A 360 -3.74 4.46 5.44
C GLY A 360 -4.16 3.64 6.66
N TYR A 361 -5.33 3.95 7.22
CA TYR A 361 -5.85 3.34 8.46
C TYR A 361 -5.88 1.80 8.44
N LEU A 362 -6.36 1.22 7.34
CA LEU A 362 -6.46 -0.23 7.18
C LEU A 362 -5.09 -0.94 7.17
N LEU A 363 -4.04 -0.26 6.73
CA LEU A 363 -2.68 -0.81 6.63
C LEU A 363 -1.79 -0.44 7.82
N ALA A 364 -2.12 0.61 8.58
CA ALA A 364 -1.30 1.09 9.70
C ALA A 364 -1.13 0.06 10.84
N GLY A 365 -2.09 -0.85 11.00
CA GLY A 365 -2.06 -1.91 12.01
C GLY A 365 -1.37 -3.20 11.58
N THR A 366 -0.72 -3.22 10.41
CA THR A 366 -0.15 -4.45 9.83
C THR A 366 1.29 -4.70 10.29
N ASP A 367 1.76 -5.95 10.17
CA ASP A 367 3.15 -6.32 10.49
C ASP A 367 4.17 -5.44 9.75
N GLU A 368 3.92 -5.14 8.48
CA GLU A 368 4.81 -4.40 7.59
C GLU A 368 4.76 -2.88 7.78
N ALA A 369 3.76 -2.36 8.51
CA ALA A 369 3.74 -0.95 8.89
C ALA A 369 4.92 -0.61 9.83
N PRO A 370 5.62 0.53 9.64
CA PRO A 370 6.85 0.86 10.36
C PRO A 370 6.78 0.83 11.89
N PRO A 371 5.69 1.29 12.54
CA PRO A 371 5.65 1.34 14.00
C PRO A 371 5.70 -0.05 14.64
N GLU A 372 6.37 -0.14 15.78
CA GLU A 372 6.40 -1.35 16.61
C GLU A 372 5.03 -1.64 17.24
N LEU A 373 4.79 -2.92 17.52
CA LEU A 373 3.60 -3.35 18.26
C LEU A 373 3.68 -2.89 19.72
N ILE A 374 2.54 -2.46 20.24
CA ILE A 374 2.36 -2.12 21.66
C ILE A 374 1.17 -2.90 22.22
N GLU A 375 1.26 -3.29 23.49
CA GLU A 375 0.17 -3.95 24.20
C GLU A 375 -0.49 -2.96 25.17
N VAL A 376 -1.81 -2.80 25.08
CA VAL A 376 -2.60 -1.95 25.96
C VAL A 376 -3.81 -2.74 26.43
N GLY A 377 -3.87 -3.05 27.73
CA GLY A 377 -4.99 -3.78 28.33
C GLY A 377 -5.24 -5.16 27.73
N GLY A 378 -4.18 -5.91 27.41
CA GLY A 378 -4.28 -7.26 26.81
C GLY A 378 -4.62 -7.28 25.32
N LYS A 379 -4.68 -6.11 24.66
CA LYS A 379 -4.91 -5.97 23.22
C LYS A 379 -3.70 -5.34 22.55
N LEU A 380 -3.41 -5.78 21.32
CA LEU A 380 -2.28 -5.31 20.53
C LEU A 380 -2.69 -4.16 19.61
N TYR A 381 -1.84 -3.14 19.55
CA TYR A 381 -2.03 -1.93 18.76
C TYR A 381 -0.73 -1.51 18.06
N LYS A 382 -0.86 -0.62 17.08
CA LYS A 382 0.26 0.15 16.51
C LYS A 382 -0.02 1.66 16.57
N PRO A 383 1.00 2.51 16.82
CA PRO A 383 0.89 3.95 16.68
C PRO A 383 0.50 4.38 15.26
N TYR A 384 -0.42 5.35 15.14
CA TYR A 384 -0.87 5.89 13.86
C TYR A 384 -1.06 7.40 13.96
N ARG A 385 -0.52 8.19 13.01
CA ARG A 385 -0.57 9.66 13.10
C ARG A 385 -0.69 10.36 11.76
N GLY A 386 -1.35 11.52 11.78
CA GLY A 386 -1.55 12.36 10.60
C GLY A 386 -0.26 13.07 10.22
N MET A 387 0.00 13.23 8.93
CA MET A 387 1.19 13.95 8.47
C MET A 387 1.16 15.45 8.76
N ALA A 388 -0.02 15.99 9.07
CA ALA A 388 -0.23 17.35 9.59
C ALA A 388 -0.37 17.39 11.13
N SER A 389 -0.04 16.30 11.84
CA SER A 389 0.02 16.30 13.30
C SER A 389 1.30 16.96 13.80
N TYR A 390 1.27 17.48 15.03
CA TYR A 390 2.41 18.18 15.62
C TYR A 390 3.71 17.37 15.57
N THR A 391 3.67 16.10 15.96
CA THR A 391 4.86 15.24 16.00
C THR A 391 5.38 14.87 14.61
N ALA A 392 4.49 14.71 13.62
CA ALA A 392 4.88 14.48 12.23
C ALA A 392 5.47 15.76 11.60
N MET A 393 4.87 16.92 11.87
CA MET A 393 5.35 18.23 11.40
C MET A 393 6.72 18.58 12.00
N MET A 394 6.95 18.35 13.30
CA MET A 394 8.25 18.58 13.93
C MET A 394 9.36 17.74 13.26
N LYS A 395 9.10 16.45 13.04
CA LYS A 395 10.03 15.57 12.29
C LYS A 395 10.26 16.10 10.87
N ARG A 396 9.21 16.56 10.19
CA ARG A 396 9.30 17.14 8.84
C ARG A 396 10.13 18.41 8.84
N HIS A 397 9.90 19.35 9.75
CA HIS A 397 10.64 20.61 9.82
C HIS A 397 12.13 20.40 10.12
N SER A 398 12.48 19.37 10.88
CA SER A 398 13.89 19.04 11.11
C SER A 398 14.62 18.49 9.86
N ILE A 399 13.89 18.00 8.86
CA ILE A 399 14.47 17.22 7.74
C ILE A 399 14.20 17.88 6.36
N ASP A 400 13.02 18.46 6.16
CA ASP A 400 12.56 19.09 4.92
C ASP A 400 12.80 20.60 4.96
N ARG A 401 13.85 21.04 4.26
CA ARG A 401 14.23 22.47 4.14
C ARG A 401 13.15 23.33 3.47
N TYR A 402 12.22 22.72 2.73
CA TYR A 402 11.11 23.41 2.06
C TYR A 402 9.81 23.36 2.87
N ALA A 403 9.81 22.70 4.03
CA ALA A 403 8.71 22.78 4.98
C ALA A 403 8.69 24.16 5.64
N ARG A 404 8.16 25.16 4.91
CA ARG A 404 7.89 26.49 5.46
C ARG A 404 6.99 26.35 6.70
N VAL A 405 7.29 27.11 7.75
CA VAL A 405 6.40 27.30 8.91
C VAL A 405 5.23 28.20 8.48
N VAL A 406 4.38 27.70 7.58
CA VAL A 406 3.21 28.47 7.11
C VAL A 406 2.06 28.34 8.11
N LYS A 407 2.03 27.27 8.91
CA LYS A 407 0.96 26.98 9.87
C LYS A 407 1.54 26.40 11.16
N ASN A 408 1.30 27.07 12.29
CA ASN A 408 1.64 26.58 13.64
C ASN A 408 0.53 25.73 14.28
N ILE A 409 -0.60 25.55 13.59
CA ILE A 409 -1.76 24.84 14.11
C ILE A 409 -1.79 23.43 13.47
N PRO A 410 -1.70 22.34 14.27
CA PRO A 410 -1.80 20.98 13.78
C PRO A 410 -3.18 20.72 13.16
N GLU A 411 -3.20 20.09 11.98
CA GLU A 411 -4.42 19.66 11.29
C GLU A 411 -4.56 18.12 11.28
N GLY A 412 -3.75 17.43 12.08
CA GLY A 412 -3.84 16.00 12.28
C GLY A 412 -3.62 15.57 13.73
N ILE A 413 -4.10 14.38 14.06
CA ILE A 413 -3.97 13.78 15.39
C ILE A 413 -3.10 12.51 15.36
N GLY A 414 -2.62 12.10 16.53
CA GLY A 414 -2.05 10.77 16.76
C GLY A 414 -3.07 9.90 17.51
N ASN A 415 -3.13 8.62 17.18
CA ASN A 415 -3.98 7.63 17.84
C ASN A 415 -3.31 6.24 17.76
N LEU A 416 -3.97 5.24 18.33
CA LEU A 416 -3.63 3.84 18.20
C LEU A 416 -4.61 3.16 17.24
N VAL A 417 -4.10 2.26 16.41
CA VAL A 417 -4.93 1.38 15.58
C VAL A 417 -4.78 -0.07 16.06
N PRO A 418 -5.86 -0.87 16.07
CA PRO A 418 -5.77 -2.29 16.40
C PRO A 418 -4.78 -3.01 15.49
N TYR A 419 -4.06 -3.98 16.03
CA TYR A 419 -3.24 -4.89 15.23
C TYR A 419 -4.11 -5.72 14.28
N ARG A 420 -3.65 -5.88 13.03
CA ARG A 420 -4.41 -6.51 11.93
C ARG A 420 -3.70 -7.71 11.27
N GLY A 421 -2.56 -8.15 11.80
CA GLY A 421 -1.77 -9.21 11.16
C GLY A 421 -1.00 -8.71 9.93
N SER A 422 -0.76 -9.59 8.96
CA SER A 422 0.00 -9.23 7.76
C SER A 422 -0.81 -8.37 6.78
N ALA A 423 -0.14 -7.45 6.09
CA ALA A 423 -0.77 -6.61 5.08
C ALA A 423 -1.36 -7.43 3.93
N ARG A 424 -0.72 -8.56 3.57
CA ARG A 424 -1.24 -9.49 2.56
C ARG A 424 -2.61 -10.07 2.93
N SER A 425 -2.79 -10.46 4.20
CA SER A 425 -4.08 -10.95 4.71
C SER A 425 -5.15 -9.86 4.64
N VAL A 426 -4.82 -8.65 5.11
CA VAL A 426 -5.73 -7.50 5.08
C VAL A 426 -6.14 -7.14 3.64
N LEU A 427 -5.19 -7.12 2.71
CA LEU A 427 -5.46 -6.81 1.31
C LEU A 427 -6.34 -7.87 0.64
N ARG A 428 -6.13 -9.16 0.95
CA ARG A 428 -6.97 -10.26 0.46
C ARG A 428 -8.43 -10.07 0.88
N GLU A 429 -8.67 -9.83 2.17
CA GLU A 429 -10.01 -9.57 2.71
C GLU A 429 -10.66 -8.35 2.03
N ILE A 430 -9.90 -7.27 1.83
CA ILE A 430 -10.39 -6.07 1.14
C ILE A 430 -10.84 -6.41 -0.29
N VAL A 431 -10.02 -7.13 -1.06
CA VAL A 431 -10.29 -7.49 -2.45
C VAL A 431 -11.47 -8.44 -2.55
N GLU A 432 -11.58 -9.41 -1.65
CA GLU A 432 -12.75 -10.30 -1.55
C GLU A 432 -14.03 -9.49 -1.27
N GLY A 433 -13.99 -8.53 -0.34
CA GLY A 433 -15.12 -7.64 -0.06
C GLY A 433 -15.54 -6.80 -1.27
N ILE A 434 -14.58 -6.32 -2.08
CA ILE A 434 -14.85 -5.61 -3.34
C ILE A 434 -15.53 -6.55 -4.33
N ARG A 435 -14.99 -7.75 -4.54
CA ARG A 435 -15.54 -8.77 -5.45
C ARG A 435 -16.97 -9.17 -5.08
N ILE A 436 -17.24 -9.40 -3.79
CA ILE A 436 -18.58 -9.70 -3.28
C ILE A 436 -19.54 -8.55 -3.61
N SER A 437 -19.14 -7.31 -3.34
CA SER A 437 -19.97 -6.13 -3.60
C SER A 437 -20.26 -5.95 -5.10
N MET A 438 -19.26 -6.16 -5.96
CA MET A 438 -19.43 -6.13 -7.41
C MET A 438 -20.35 -7.26 -7.90
N GLY A 439 -20.28 -8.45 -7.28
CA GLY A 439 -21.22 -9.54 -7.51
C GLY A 439 -22.67 -9.16 -7.20
N TYR A 440 -22.95 -8.49 -6.07
CA TYR A 440 -24.28 -7.96 -5.75
C TYR A 440 -24.79 -6.90 -6.74
N ILE A 441 -23.89 -6.13 -7.34
CA ILE A 441 -24.22 -5.09 -8.33
C ILE A 441 -24.38 -5.69 -9.73
N GLY A 442 -23.82 -6.89 -9.96
CA GLY A 442 -23.74 -7.52 -11.28
C GLY A 442 -22.68 -6.90 -12.17
N ALA A 443 -21.56 -6.42 -11.61
CA ALA A 443 -20.44 -5.82 -12.33
C ALA A 443 -19.25 -6.78 -12.42
N ARG A 444 -18.77 -7.07 -13.64
CA ARG A 444 -17.62 -7.98 -13.85
C ARG A 444 -16.26 -7.31 -13.74
N ASN A 445 -16.22 -5.98 -13.87
CA ASN A 445 -15.01 -5.16 -13.81
C ASN A 445 -15.34 -3.72 -13.37
N ILE A 446 -14.31 -2.89 -13.17
CA ILE A 446 -14.46 -1.50 -12.68
C ILE A 446 -15.31 -0.63 -13.62
N GLU A 447 -15.23 -0.84 -14.93
CA GLU A 447 -16.03 -0.09 -15.92
C GLU A 447 -17.52 -0.42 -15.82
N GLU A 448 -17.85 -1.71 -15.70
CA GLU A 448 -19.22 -2.12 -15.44
C GLU A 448 -19.72 -1.62 -14.08
N LEU A 449 -18.85 -1.55 -13.06
CA LEU A 449 -19.20 -0.98 -11.76
C LEU A 449 -19.58 0.50 -11.91
N TRP A 450 -18.81 1.28 -12.65
CA TRP A 450 -19.13 2.68 -12.95
C TRP A 450 -20.48 2.82 -13.68
N ALA A 451 -20.76 1.95 -14.64
CA ALA A 451 -22.00 2.03 -15.42
C ALA A 451 -23.24 1.57 -14.63
N LYS A 452 -23.12 0.53 -13.79
CA LYS A 452 -24.25 -0.16 -13.16
C LYS A 452 -24.55 0.33 -11.74
N ALA A 453 -23.57 0.86 -11.02
CA ALA A 453 -23.73 1.22 -9.63
C ALA A 453 -24.83 2.28 -9.42
N LYS A 454 -25.71 1.98 -8.47
CA LYS A 454 -26.76 2.89 -7.99
C LYS A 454 -26.62 2.98 -6.48
N PHE A 455 -26.91 4.15 -5.93
CA PHE A 455 -26.81 4.39 -4.50
C PHE A 455 -28.18 4.70 -3.90
N VAL A 456 -28.31 4.37 -2.63
CA VAL A 456 -29.36 4.86 -1.74
C VAL A 456 -28.66 5.54 -0.56
N ARG A 457 -29.20 6.69 -0.15
CA ARG A 457 -28.81 7.31 1.11
C ARG A 457 -29.68 6.75 2.22
N ALA A 458 -29.06 6.24 3.26
CA ALA A 458 -29.74 5.75 4.46
C ALA A 458 -28.92 6.09 5.70
N PRO A 459 -29.55 6.27 6.88
CA PRO A 459 -28.83 6.37 8.13
C PRO A 459 -27.88 5.18 8.29
N ARG A 460 -26.74 5.40 8.97
CA ARG A 460 -25.80 4.32 9.26
C ARG A 460 -26.54 3.14 9.87
N LYS A 461 -26.47 2.00 9.18
CA LYS A 461 -27.05 0.74 9.64
C LYS A 461 -26.29 0.32 10.90
N ARG A 462 -26.97 0.39 12.04
CA ARG A 462 -26.46 -0.14 13.32
C ARG A 462 -26.53 -1.66 13.30
N VAL A 463 -25.47 -2.30 13.74
CA VAL A 463 -25.45 -3.75 13.98
C VAL A 463 -25.30 -4.02 15.48
N LEU A 464 -25.74 -5.20 15.93
CA LEU A 464 -25.56 -5.62 17.32
C LEU A 464 -24.06 -5.55 17.68
N GLY A 465 -23.72 -4.75 18.69
CA GLY A 465 -22.34 -4.56 19.15
C GLY A 465 -21.68 -3.24 18.75
N ASP A 466 -22.31 -2.39 17.93
CA ASP A 466 -21.89 -0.99 17.81
C ASP A 466 -22.12 -0.29 19.17
N GLU A 467 -21.08 0.34 19.74
CA GLU A 467 -21.23 1.16 20.95
C GLU A 467 -22.24 2.30 20.69
N ILE A 468 -23.11 2.55 21.69
CA ILE A 468 -24.33 3.39 21.60
C ILE A 468 -24.03 4.83 21.18
#